data_AF-I1DSK6-F1
#
_entry.id   AF-I1DSK6-F1
#
_cell.length_a   1.000
_cell.length_b   1.000
_cell.length_c   1.000
_cell.angle_alpha   90.00
_cell.angle_beta   90.00
_cell.angle_gamma   90.00
#
_symmetry.space_group_name_H-M   'P 1'
#
loop_
_entity.id
_entity.type
_entity.pdbx_description
1 polymer ?
#
loop_
_entity_poly.entity_id
_entity_poly.type
_entity_poly.pdbx_seq_one_letter_code
_entity_poly.pdbx_strand_id
1 'polypeptide(L)'
;MPDYFKQGFPDGMSYERSFMFEDGGVATASWTIRLEGNCFIHKSIFHGVNFPADGPIMQKKTIGWDESFEKMTVSKEVLRGDVTMFLMLEGGGYHRCQFDSTFKTEKPVTMPPNHVIEHHIARTDLGQTAKGFAVKLDGQAAAHVNPLKVE
;
A
#
# COMPACT_ATOMS: atom_id res chain seq x y z
N MET A 1 -10.08 18.26 -2.25
CA MET A 1 -10.73 16.93 -2.29
C MET A 1 -10.94 16.47 -0.85
N PRO A 2 -12.11 15.92 -0.47
CA PRO A 2 -12.30 15.36 0.87
C PRO A 2 -11.23 14.32 1.19
N ASP A 3 -10.61 14.42 2.37
CA ASP A 3 -9.61 13.44 2.80
C ASP A 3 -10.34 12.32 3.55
N TYR A 4 -10.56 11.20 2.87
CA TYR A 4 -11.28 10.04 3.43
C TYR A 4 -10.61 9.50 4.70
N PHE A 5 -9.28 9.45 4.71
CA PHE A 5 -8.49 8.86 5.77
C PHE A 5 -8.52 9.74 7.03
N LYS A 6 -8.30 11.06 6.88
CA LYS A 6 -8.32 11.98 8.03
C LYS A 6 -9.70 12.09 8.67
N GLN A 7 -10.77 12.05 7.87
CA GLN A 7 -12.15 12.08 8.38
C GLN A 7 -12.53 10.86 9.20
N GLY A 8 -11.84 9.72 9.03
CA GLY A 8 -12.10 8.49 9.82
C GLY A 8 -11.76 8.63 11.30
N PHE A 9 -10.98 9.64 11.69
CA PHE A 9 -10.52 9.81 13.07
C PHE A 9 -11.36 10.85 13.83
N PRO A 10 -11.56 10.66 15.15
CA PRO A 10 -10.81 9.75 16.04
C PRO A 10 -11.30 8.29 16.08
N ASP A 11 -12.47 7.98 15.52
CA ASP A 11 -13.10 6.66 15.65
C ASP A 11 -12.26 5.51 15.08
N GLY A 12 -11.55 5.77 13.98
CA GLY A 12 -10.63 4.83 13.36
C GLY A 12 -11.12 4.29 12.02
N MET A 13 -10.35 3.36 11.48
CA MET A 13 -10.63 2.74 10.19
C MET A 13 -9.95 1.37 10.05
N SER A 14 -10.43 0.60 9.10
CA SER A 14 -9.87 -0.69 8.69
C SER A 14 -9.56 -0.73 7.20
N TYR A 15 -8.76 -1.72 6.85
CA TYR A 15 -8.29 -1.97 5.50
C TYR A 15 -8.09 -3.45 5.27
N GLU A 16 -8.32 -3.86 4.03
CA GLU A 16 -7.94 -5.16 3.50
C GLU A 16 -7.27 -4.96 2.13
N ARG A 17 -6.21 -5.73 1.85
CA ARG A 17 -5.53 -5.75 0.56
C ARG A 17 -5.13 -7.16 0.15
N SER A 18 -5.31 -7.47 -1.12
CA SER A 18 -4.67 -8.61 -1.79
C SER A 18 -3.45 -8.16 -2.58
N PHE A 19 -2.46 -9.03 -2.68
CA PHE A 19 -1.21 -8.86 -3.39
C PHE A 19 -1.05 -10.04 -4.35
N MET A 20 -1.20 -9.79 -5.65
CA MET A 20 -1.13 -10.82 -6.68
C MET A 20 0.17 -10.66 -7.48
N PHE A 21 1.16 -11.50 -7.19
CA PHE A 21 2.46 -11.48 -7.85
C PHE A 21 2.38 -12.22 -9.19
N GLU A 22 3.16 -11.74 -10.18
CA GLU A 22 3.12 -12.32 -11.53
C GLU A 22 3.65 -13.76 -11.62
N ASP A 23 4.36 -14.25 -10.61
CA ASP A 23 4.91 -15.60 -10.51
C ASP A 23 3.97 -16.59 -9.78
N GLY A 24 2.75 -16.15 -9.44
CA GLY A 24 1.76 -16.95 -8.73
C GLY A 24 1.82 -16.83 -7.20
N GLY A 25 2.81 -16.11 -6.65
CA GLY A 25 2.81 -15.72 -5.26
C GLY A 25 1.57 -14.89 -4.91
N VAL A 26 0.99 -15.14 -3.74
CA VAL A 26 -0.19 -14.39 -3.25
C VAL A 26 0.03 -13.99 -1.81
N ALA A 27 -0.33 -12.77 -1.47
CA ALA A 27 -0.46 -12.37 -0.08
C ALA A 27 -1.77 -11.63 0.18
N THR A 28 -2.17 -11.61 1.45
CA THR A 28 -3.24 -10.78 1.96
C THR A 28 -2.74 -10.01 3.17
N ALA A 29 -3.21 -8.77 3.31
CA ALA A 29 -2.99 -7.97 4.49
C ALA A 29 -4.32 -7.39 4.95
N SER A 30 -4.49 -7.30 6.26
CA SER A 30 -5.54 -6.49 6.85
C SER A 30 -4.97 -5.66 7.97
N TRP A 31 -5.54 -4.49 8.20
CA TRP A 31 -5.20 -3.69 9.35
C TRP A 31 -6.39 -2.94 9.93
N THR A 32 -6.24 -2.59 11.21
CA THR A 32 -7.09 -1.64 11.93
C THR A 32 -6.21 -0.53 12.48
N ILE A 33 -6.64 0.72 12.31
CA ILE A 33 -5.99 1.89 12.91
C ILE A 33 -6.99 2.60 13.81
N ARG A 34 -6.54 2.96 15.00
CA ARG A 34 -7.22 3.89 15.92
C ARG A 34 -6.26 5.00 16.37
N LEU A 35 -6.82 6.11 16.86
CA LEU A 35 -6.04 7.22 17.40
C LEU A 35 -6.16 7.24 18.94
N GLU A 36 -5.03 7.16 19.63
CA GLU A 36 -4.94 7.30 21.09
C GLU A 36 -4.16 8.58 21.42
N GLY A 37 -4.89 9.65 21.80
CA GLY A 37 -4.30 10.98 21.99
C GLY A 37 -3.72 11.51 20.68
N ASN A 38 -2.40 11.54 20.57
CA ASN A 38 -1.66 11.95 19.37
C ASN A 38 -0.91 10.78 18.69
N CYS A 39 -1.20 9.53 19.07
CA CYS A 39 -0.52 8.33 18.56
C CYS A 39 -1.49 7.44 17.78
N PHE A 40 -1.16 7.15 16.52
CA PHE A 40 -1.89 6.14 15.74
C PHE A 40 -1.43 4.75 16.15
N ILE A 41 -2.38 3.90 16.55
CA ILE A 41 -2.15 2.51 16.89
C ILE A 41 -2.61 1.65 15.71
N HIS A 42 -1.65 1.07 15.00
CA HIS A 42 -1.85 0.21 13.84
C HIS A 42 -1.67 -1.26 14.22
N LYS A 43 -2.68 -2.09 13.96
CA LYS A 43 -2.60 -3.55 14.14
C LYS A 43 -2.82 -4.21 12.79
N SER A 44 -1.84 -4.97 12.32
CA SER A 44 -1.88 -5.64 11.03
C SER A 44 -1.69 -7.15 11.12
N ILE A 45 -2.33 -7.86 10.19
CA ILE A 45 -2.08 -9.25 9.87
C ILE A 45 -1.60 -9.30 8.43
N PHE A 46 -0.56 -10.10 8.16
CA PHE A 46 -0.04 -10.35 6.82
C PHE A 46 0.15 -11.85 6.63
N HIS A 47 -0.36 -12.38 5.53
CA HIS A 47 -0.24 -13.80 5.20
C HIS A 47 0.15 -13.96 3.73
N GLY A 48 1.24 -14.65 3.47
CA GLY A 48 1.77 -14.89 2.13
C GLY A 48 1.94 -16.38 1.86
N VAL A 49 1.57 -16.82 0.66
CA VAL A 49 1.60 -18.22 0.23
C VAL A 49 2.03 -18.34 -1.24
N ASN A 50 2.39 -19.55 -1.64
CA ASN A 50 2.65 -19.95 -3.04
C ASN A 50 3.81 -19.21 -3.74
N PHE A 51 4.70 -18.54 -3.01
CA PHE A 51 5.90 -17.97 -3.60
C PHE A 51 6.84 -19.08 -4.08
N PRO A 52 7.32 -19.03 -5.34
CA PRO A 52 8.30 -19.98 -5.84
C PRO A 52 9.56 -19.97 -4.99
N ALA A 53 10.08 -21.14 -4.65
CA ALA A 53 11.26 -21.26 -3.78
C ALA A 53 12.51 -20.62 -4.40
N ASP A 54 12.63 -20.66 -5.73
CA ASP A 54 13.67 -20.04 -6.54
C ASP A 54 13.30 -18.63 -7.05
N GLY A 55 12.10 -18.14 -6.71
CA GLY A 55 11.59 -16.82 -7.09
C GLY A 55 12.30 -15.66 -6.38
N PRO A 56 12.17 -14.43 -6.92
CA PRO A 56 12.92 -13.26 -6.43
C PRO A 56 12.63 -12.93 -4.97
N ILE A 57 11.41 -13.22 -4.49
CA ILE A 57 10.98 -12.94 -3.12
C ILE A 57 11.65 -13.92 -2.14
N MET A 58 11.53 -15.23 -2.38
CA MET A 58 12.11 -16.25 -1.48
C MET A 58 13.64 -16.23 -1.50
N GLN A 59 14.24 -15.84 -2.63
CA GLN A 59 15.68 -15.66 -2.79
C GLN A 59 16.19 -14.29 -2.34
N LYS A 60 15.32 -13.40 -1.83
CA LYS A 60 15.67 -12.06 -1.32
C LYS A 60 16.41 -11.17 -2.33
N LYS A 61 16.02 -11.22 -3.61
CA LYS A 61 16.65 -10.48 -4.72
C LYS A 61 16.00 -9.12 -5.00
N THR A 62 15.16 -8.63 -4.10
CA THR A 62 14.40 -7.39 -4.27
C THR A 62 15.10 -6.23 -3.56
N ILE A 63 15.10 -5.06 -4.18
CA ILE A 63 15.80 -3.86 -3.68
C ILE A 63 14.88 -2.67 -3.39
N GLY A 64 13.57 -2.90 -3.35
CA GLY A 64 12.57 -1.88 -3.05
C GLY A 64 11.43 -1.86 -4.06
N TRP A 65 10.49 -0.94 -3.87
CA TRP A 65 9.39 -0.68 -4.79
C TRP A 65 9.68 0.55 -5.62
N ASP A 66 9.32 0.51 -6.90
CA ASP A 66 9.27 1.71 -7.73
C ASP A 66 8.14 2.65 -7.27
N GLU A 67 8.21 3.91 -7.68
CA GLU A 67 7.11 4.86 -7.48
C GLU A 67 5.83 4.36 -8.17
N SER A 68 4.68 4.64 -7.57
CA SER A 68 3.41 4.10 -8.06
C SER A 68 2.25 5.07 -7.94
N PHE A 69 1.20 4.79 -8.71
CA PHE A 69 -0.02 5.58 -8.75
C PHE A 69 -1.22 4.69 -8.43
N GLU A 70 -1.76 4.84 -7.22
CA GLU A 70 -2.96 4.11 -6.79
C GLU A 70 -4.21 4.80 -7.30
N LYS A 71 -5.00 4.07 -8.10
CA LYS A 71 -6.28 4.55 -8.60
C LYS A 71 -7.32 4.40 -7.49
N MET A 72 -7.82 5.53 -7.01
CA MET A 72 -8.84 5.55 -5.96
C MET A 72 -10.23 5.69 -6.57
N THR A 73 -11.13 4.77 -6.23
CA THR A 73 -12.52 4.77 -6.71
C THR A 73 -13.50 4.50 -5.57
N VAL A 74 -14.73 4.99 -5.72
CA VAL A 74 -15.81 4.69 -4.77
C VAL A 74 -16.72 3.63 -5.37
N SER A 75 -16.93 2.55 -4.64
CA SER A 75 -17.87 1.48 -5.03
C SER A 75 -18.67 1.04 -3.81
N LYS A 76 -20.00 1.06 -3.92
CA LYS A 76 -20.92 0.64 -2.84
C LYS A 76 -20.60 1.31 -1.50
N GLU A 77 -20.34 2.63 -1.52
CA GLU A 77 -20.01 3.43 -0.32
C GLU A 77 -18.72 3.01 0.39
N VAL A 78 -17.81 2.33 -0.32
CA VAL A 78 -16.48 2.00 0.20
C VAL A 78 -15.43 2.56 -0.74
N LEU A 79 -14.36 3.11 -0.17
CA LEU A 79 -13.20 3.57 -0.94
C LEU A 79 -12.32 2.38 -1.31
N ARG A 80 -11.98 2.26 -2.59
CA ARG A 80 -11.10 1.23 -3.13
C ARG A 80 -9.87 1.85 -3.75
N GLY A 81 -8.77 1.12 -3.66
CA GLY A 81 -7.50 1.48 -4.29
C GLY A 81 -6.98 0.32 -5.12
N ASP A 82 -6.72 0.56 -6.39
CA ASP A 82 -6.16 -0.40 -7.34
C ASP A 82 -4.79 0.12 -7.81
N VAL A 83 -3.73 -0.67 -7.63
CA VAL A 83 -2.37 -0.26 -8.05
C VAL A 83 -1.56 -1.45 -8.56
N THR A 84 -0.98 -1.28 -9.76
CA THR A 84 0.08 -2.17 -10.24
C THR A 84 1.41 -1.67 -9.69
N MET A 85 2.03 -2.49 -8.86
CA MET A 85 3.30 -2.21 -8.21
C MET A 85 4.42 -3.00 -8.87
N PHE A 86 5.64 -2.45 -8.80
CA PHE A 86 6.83 -3.10 -9.35
C PHE A 86 7.94 -3.15 -8.30
N LEU A 87 8.34 -4.35 -7.91
CA LEU A 87 9.55 -4.58 -7.11
C LEU A 87 10.76 -4.48 -8.02
N MET A 88 11.71 -3.61 -7.69
CA MET A 88 13.00 -3.55 -8.36
C MET A 88 13.86 -4.76 -7.96
N LEU A 89 14.59 -5.33 -8.93
CA LEU A 89 15.44 -6.51 -8.72
C LEU A 89 16.93 -6.18 -8.76
N GLU A 90 17.73 -6.92 -7.99
CA GLU A 90 19.19 -6.91 -8.11
C GLU A 90 19.61 -7.28 -9.55
N GLY A 91 20.55 -6.52 -10.12
CA GLY A 91 20.98 -6.71 -11.51
C GLY A 91 20.04 -6.11 -12.56
N GLY A 92 18.96 -5.45 -12.13
CA GLY A 92 18.00 -4.76 -12.98
C GLY A 92 16.75 -5.58 -13.28
N GLY A 93 15.73 -4.90 -13.82
CA GLY A 93 14.41 -5.47 -14.07
C GLY A 93 13.44 -5.30 -12.90
N TYR A 94 12.22 -5.77 -13.12
CA TYR A 94 11.11 -5.59 -12.20
C TYR A 94 10.37 -6.90 -11.99
N HIS A 95 9.80 -7.04 -10.79
CA HIS A 95 8.84 -8.08 -10.46
C HIS A 95 7.49 -7.46 -10.12
N ARG A 96 6.48 -7.73 -10.97
CA ARG A 96 5.17 -7.10 -10.91
C ARG A 96 4.28 -7.71 -9.83
N CYS A 97 3.53 -6.86 -9.13
CA CYS A 97 2.48 -7.26 -8.20
C CYS A 97 1.25 -6.35 -8.36
N GLN A 98 0.06 -6.92 -8.45
CA GLN A 98 -1.19 -6.16 -8.43
C GLN A 98 -1.72 -6.07 -6.99
N PHE A 99 -1.99 -4.86 -6.53
CA PHE A 99 -2.61 -4.59 -5.23
C PHE A 99 -4.06 -4.17 -5.46
N ASP A 100 -4.98 -4.83 -4.76
CA ASP A 100 -6.38 -4.43 -4.71
C ASP A 100 -6.77 -4.20 -3.25
N SER A 101 -7.23 -2.99 -2.95
CA SER A 101 -7.41 -2.49 -1.59
C SER A 101 -8.84 -2.04 -1.33
N THR A 102 -9.32 -2.30 -0.13
CA THR A 102 -10.60 -1.79 0.37
C THR A 102 -10.37 -1.06 1.69
N PHE A 103 -10.86 0.18 1.81
CA PHE A 103 -10.71 1.03 3.00
C PHE A 103 -12.07 1.36 3.60
N LYS A 104 -12.25 1.14 4.89
CA LYS A 104 -13.51 1.36 5.59
C LYS A 104 -13.32 2.16 6.87
N THR A 105 -14.05 3.26 7.01
CA THR A 105 -14.10 4.05 8.25
C THR A 105 -15.12 3.48 9.23
N GLU A 106 -14.91 3.67 10.54
CA GLU A 106 -15.85 3.19 11.57
C GLU A 106 -17.19 3.94 11.53
N LYS A 107 -17.17 5.21 11.07
CA LYS A 107 -18.36 6.01 10.81
C LYS A 107 -18.44 6.45 9.35
N PRO A 108 -19.64 6.74 8.82
CA PRO A 108 -19.79 7.34 7.50
C PRO A 108 -19.06 8.68 7.39
N VAL A 109 -18.38 8.90 6.26
CA VAL A 109 -17.63 10.14 5.96
C VAL A 109 -17.97 10.64 4.56
N THR A 110 -17.54 11.86 4.23
CA THR A 110 -17.71 12.40 2.89
C THR A 110 -16.79 11.67 1.91
N MET A 111 -17.38 11.01 0.91
CA MET A 111 -16.64 10.28 -0.11
C MET A 111 -15.90 11.23 -1.06
N PRO A 112 -14.61 11.00 -1.35
CA PRO A 112 -13.91 11.75 -2.38
C PRO A 112 -14.40 11.34 -3.78
N PRO A 113 -14.27 12.22 -4.79
CA PRO A 113 -14.39 11.80 -6.18
C PRO A 113 -13.26 10.83 -6.55
N ASN A 114 -13.38 10.20 -7.72
CA ASN A 114 -12.29 9.40 -8.29
C ASN A 114 -11.02 10.24 -8.41
N HIS A 115 -9.91 9.69 -7.92
CA HIS A 115 -8.63 10.39 -7.85
C HIS A 115 -7.47 9.41 -7.95
N VAL A 116 -6.24 9.92 -7.87
CA VAL A 116 -5.01 9.14 -7.86
C VAL A 116 -4.21 9.51 -6.63
N ILE A 117 -3.53 8.54 -6.03
CA ILE A 117 -2.53 8.78 -5.00
C ILE A 117 -1.18 8.33 -5.56
N GLU A 118 -0.23 9.26 -5.64
CA GLU A 118 1.17 8.95 -5.94
C GLU A 118 1.85 8.47 -4.67
N HIS A 119 2.59 7.37 -4.75
CA HIS A 119 3.28 6.74 -3.64
C HIS A 119 4.77 6.59 -3.92
N HIS A 120 5.58 6.91 -2.92
CA HIS A 120 6.98 6.55 -2.86
C HIS A 120 7.27 5.94 -1.49
N ILE A 121 7.72 4.69 -1.47
CA ILE A 121 8.07 3.96 -0.25
C ILE A 121 9.48 3.43 -0.36
N ALA A 122 10.35 3.86 0.55
CA ALA A 122 11.78 3.57 0.49
C ALA A 122 12.26 3.00 1.83
N ARG A 123 13.00 1.89 1.76
CA ARG A 123 13.81 1.42 2.89
C ARG A 123 15.13 2.19 2.89
N THR A 124 15.27 3.15 3.80
CA THR A 124 16.41 4.09 3.77
C THR A 124 17.70 3.56 4.40
N ASP A 125 17.65 2.39 5.01
CA ASP A 125 18.81 1.67 5.55
C ASP A 125 19.21 0.45 4.70
N LEU A 126 18.69 0.33 3.48
CA LEU A 126 19.04 -0.76 2.56
C LEU A 126 20.55 -0.76 2.25
N GLY A 127 21.17 -1.94 2.21
CA GLY A 127 22.61 -2.09 1.97
C GLY A 127 23.52 -1.80 3.17
N GLN A 128 22.97 -1.29 4.27
CA GLN A 128 23.70 -1.19 5.54
C GLN A 128 23.63 -2.53 6.28
N THR A 129 24.67 -2.85 7.06
CA THR A 129 24.63 -4.00 7.98
C THR A 129 23.48 -3.77 8.95
N ALA A 130 22.40 -4.55 8.80
CA ALA A 130 21.24 -4.44 9.66
C ALA A 130 21.70 -4.58 11.13
N LYS A 131 21.30 -3.64 11.99
CA LYS A 131 21.45 -3.80 13.43
C LYS A 131 20.43 -4.83 13.90
N GLY A 132 20.76 -6.11 13.73
CA GLY A 132 19.83 -7.21 13.98
C GLY A 132 18.69 -7.24 12.96
N PHE A 133 17.44 -7.19 13.44
CA PHE A 133 16.21 -7.29 12.63
C PHE A 133 15.50 -5.93 12.41
N ALA A 134 16.18 -4.82 12.69
CA ALA A 134 15.62 -3.49 12.51
C ALA A 134 15.67 -3.04 11.04
N VAL A 135 14.65 -2.31 10.62
CA VAL A 135 14.57 -1.64 9.31
C VAL A 135 14.14 -0.19 9.49
N LYS A 136 14.61 0.71 8.62
CA LYS A 136 14.12 2.09 8.54
C LYS A 136 13.34 2.28 7.24
N LEU A 137 12.08 2.70 7.38
CA LEU A 137 11.14 2.85 6.28
C LEU A 137 10.63 4.29 6.25
N ASP A 138 10.71 4.92 5.08
CA ASP A 138 10.17 6.23 4.81
C ASP A 138 9.10 6.10 3.71
N GLY A 139 7.97 6.77 3.88
CA GLY A 139 6.84 6.73 2.95
C GLY A 139 6.31 8.13 2.69
N GLN A 140 6.07 8.43 1.41
CA GLN A 140 5.48 9.68 0.94
C GLN A 140 4.28 9.33 0.07
N ALA A 141 3.21 10.13 0.22
CA ALA A 141 2.03 9.99 -0.59
C ALA A 141 1.40 11.36 -0.88
N ALA A 142 0.97 11.57 -2.12
CA ALA A 142 0.31 12.79 -2.54
C ALA A 142 -0.95 12.45 -3.34
N ALA A 143 -2.08 13.07 -2.98
CA ALA A 143 -3.35 12.83 -3.64
C ALA A 143 -3.63 13.90 -4.71
N HIS A 144 -4.01 13.46 -5.90
CA HIS A 144 -4.24 14.32 -7.06
C HIS A 144 -5.59 13.98 -7.70
N VAL A 145 -6.35 15.00 -8.09
CA VAL A 145 -7.41 14.81 -9.07
C VAL A 145 -6.78 14.52 -10.43
N ASN A 146 -7.46 13.76 -11.29
CA ASN A 146 -6.93 13.47 -12.63
C ASN A 146 -6.58 14.80 -13.34
N PRO A 147 -5.30 15.03 -13.70
CA PRO A 147 -4.88 16.30 -14.28
C PRO A 147 -5.39 16.49 -15.72
N LEU A 148 -5.77 15.40 -16.39
CA LEU A 148 -6.31 15.44 -17.74
C LEU A 148 -7.79 15.81 -17.70
N LYS A 149 -8.12 16.97 -18.26
CA LYS A 149 -9.50 17.36 -18.53
C LYS A 149 -9.98 16.59 -19.76
N VAL A 150 -11.18 16.01 -19.70
CA VAL A 150 -11.87 15.52 -20.89
C VAL A 150 -12.30 16.76 -21.67
N GLU A 151 -11.80 16.90 -22.90
CA GLU A 151 -12.25 17.92 -23.86
C GLU A 151 -13.67 17.62 -24.36
#